data_AF-A0A4Q2M0M5-F1
#
_entry.id   AF-A0A4Q2M0M5-F1
#
_cell.length_a   1.000
_cell.length_b   1.000
_cell.length_c   1.000
_cell.angle_alpha   90.00
_cell.angle_beta   90.00
_cell.angle_gamma   90.00
#
_symmetry.space_group_name_H-M   'P 1'
#
loop_
_entity.id
_entity.type
_entity.pdbx_description
1 polymer ?
#
loop_
_entity_poly.entity_id
_entity_poly.type
_entity_poly.pdbx_seq_one_letter_code
_entity_poly.pdbx_strand_id
1 'polypeptide(L)'
;MKLKGILAAALFTVLIGCGGASSFKPDTFSDKDMCIVKVDNEKAKVCYGMSRSEVEKILGNGREGNLHIYTEYDVGVNLMYRDDIARGVMLNEESEGIYKTARGVKVGQTKDDVKSLHGSKYAIDLAENSMEYYYDNKDNKFLGVVSLEDKTPESLVNTSVLTVWVEDGKIARVWLADRKMLVQFN
;
A
#
# COMPACT_ATOMS: atom_id res chain seq x y z
N MET A 1 65.92 -15.09 24.61
CA MET A 1 65.09 -13.94 24.16
C MET A 1 64.09 -14.47 23.14
N LYS A 2 62.79 -14.48 23.46
CA LYS A 2 61.74 -15.02 22.57
C LYS A 2 61.10 -13.85 21.82
N LEU A 3 61.17 -13.87 20.49
CA LEU A 3 60.54 -12.88 19.61
C LEU A 3 59.01 -13.07 19.63
N LYS A 4 58.30 -11.97 19.82
CA LYS A 4 56.85 -11.87 19.84
C LYS A 4 56.29 -11.75 18.42
N GLY A 5 55.19 -12.45 18.16
CA GLY A 5 54.02 -11.97 17.43
C GLY A 5 54.13 -11.72 15.93
N ILE A 6 53.21 -12.32 15.18
CA ILE A 6 52.26 -11.63 14.26
C ILE A 6 51.08 -12.60 14.11
N LEU A 7 49.93 -12.24 14.69
CA LEU A 7 48.66 -12.90 14.49
C LEU A 7 48.00 -12.18 13.30
N ALA A 8 47.90 -12.83 12.15
CA ALA A 8 47.23 -12.27 10.98
C ALA A 8 45.71 -12.35 11.18
N ALA A 9 45.07 -11.19 11.29
CA ALA A 9 43.63 -11.02 11.34
C ALA A 9 43.04 -11.22 9.92
N ALA A 10 42.25 -12.27 9.73
CA ALA A 10 41.38 -12.40 8.56
C ALA A 10 39.99 -11.86 8.92
N LEU A 11 39.75 -10.63 8.49
CA LEU A 11 38.51 -9.87 8.63
C LEU A 11 37.47 -10.46 7.65
N PHE A 12 36.55 -11.31 8.13
CA PHE A 12 35.35 -11.66 7.37
C PHE A 12 34.38 -10.48 7.43
N THR A 13 34.36 -9.68 6.36
CA THR A 13 33.41 -8.59 6.18
C THR A 13 32.01 -9.16 6.05
N VAL A 14 31.19 -8.89 7.06
CA VAL A 14 29.76 -9.17 7.09
C VAL A 14 29.07 -8.29 6.05
N LEU A 15 28.55 -8.87 4.98
CA LEU A 15 27.56 -8.21 4.12
C LEU A 15 26.20 -8.27 4.81
N ILE A 16 25.98 -7.43 5.83
CA ILE A 16 24.62 -7.02 6.18
C ILE A 16 24.22 -6.03 5.10
N GLY A 17 23.53 -6.53 4.08
CA GLY A 17 22.73 -5.66 3.22
C GLY A 17 21.74 -4.92 4.10
N CYS A 18 21.97 -3.63 4.33
CA CYS A 18 20.96 -2.71 4.81
C CYS A 18 19.90 -2.53 3.71
N GLY A 19 19.10 -3.58 3.48
CA GLY A 19 17.73 -3.37 3.01
C GLY A 19 17.03 -2.66 4.15
N GLY A 20 16.71 -1.38 3.96
CA GLY A 20 16.07 -0.55 4.99
C GLY A 20 14.91 -1.33 5.60
N ALA A 21 15.06 -1.73 6.87
CA ALA A 21 13.99 -2.35 7.61
C ALA A 21 12.83 -1.37 7.59
N SER A 22 11.78 -1.73 6.86
CA SER A 22 10.51 -1.03 6.86
C SER A 22 10.11 -0.85 8.32
N SER A 23 9.89 0.40 8.75
CA SER A 23 9.48 0.73 10.13
C SER A 23 8.05 0.27 10.45
N PHE A 24 7.41 -0.46 9.53
CA PHE A 24 6.05 -0.92 9.66
C PHE A 24 5.99 -2.18 10.51
N LYS A 25 5.05 -2.20 11.46
CA LYS A 25 4.79 -3.34 12.34
C LYS A 25 3.45 -3.98 11.92
N PRO A 26 3.37 -5.32 11.80
CA PRO A 26 2.08 -5.99 11.61
C PRO A 26 1.06 -5.63 12.70
N ASP A 27 -0.23 -5.69 12.35
CA ASP A 27 -1.37 -5.36 13.21
C ASP A 27 -1.37 -3.91 13.73
N THR A 28 -0.69 -3.00 13.02
CA THR A 28 -0.74 -1.55 13.26
C THR A 28 -1.04 -0.81 11.96
N PHE A 29 -1.54 0.42 12.08
CA PHE A 29 -1.77 1.31 10.96
C PHE A 29 -1.10 2.67 11.23
N SER A 30 -0.74 3.35 10.14
CA SER A 30 -0.33 4.75 10.10
C SER A 30 -0.71 5.33 8.73
N ASP A 31 -0.86 6.64 8.62
CA ASP A 31 -1.18 7.30 7.35
C ASP A 31 -0.17 6.99 6.23
N LYS A 32 1.07 6.63 6.59
CA LYS A 32 2.10 6.21 5.62
C LYS A 32 1.73 4.93 4.88
N ASP A 33 0.81 4.14 5.40
CA ASP A 33 0.28 2.92 4.76
C ASP A 33 -0.54 3.24 3.52
N MET A 34 -1.08 4.45 3.45
CA MET A 34 -1.89 4.95 2.35
C MET A 34 -1.02 5.57 1.24
N CYS A 35 0.12 4.95 0.96
CA CYS A 35 1.05 5.39 -0.08
C CYS A 35 1.51 4.21 -0.95
N ILE A 36 1.81 4.52 -2.21
CA ILE A 36 2.58 3.66 -3.12
C ILE A 36 3.97 4.26 -3.34
N VAL A 37 4.93 3.39 -3.63
CA VAL A 37 6.32 3.77 -3.93
C VAL A 37 6.81 3.00 -5.14
N LYS A 38 7.62 3.63 -5.98
CA LYS A 38 8.32 2.96 -7.07
C LYS A 38 9.40 2.04 -6.48
N VAL A 39 9.52 0.82 -7.00
CA VAL A 39 10.41 -0.23 -6.46
C VAL A 39 11.88 0.17 -6.51
N ASP A 40 12.30 0.87 -7.57
CA ASP A 40 13.67 1.32 -7.82
C ASP A 40 13.96 2.75 -7.31
N ASN A 41 12.94 3.46 -6.83
CA ASN A 41 13.05 4.84 -6.35
C ASN A 41 12.05 5.13 -5.23
N GLU A 42 12.48 4.93 -3.98
CA GLU A 42 11.64 5.16 -2.79
C GLU A 42 11.23 6.63 -2.58
N LYS A 43 11.87 7.58 -3.30
CA LYS A 43 11.45 8.99 -3.30
C LYS A 43 10.27 9.25 -4.24
N ALA A 44 10.07 8.42 -5.27
CA ALA A 44 8.91 8.47 -6.13
C ALA A 44 7.73 7.80 -5.42
N LYS A 45 7.06 8.60 -4.59
CA LYS A 45 6.02 8.17 -3.67
C LYS A 45 4.76 9.00 -3.84
N VAL A 46 3.63 8.32 -4.00
CA VAL A 46 2.32 8.93 -4.13
C VAL A 46 1.47 8.48 -2.96
N CYS A 47 0.85 9.43 -2.27
CA CYS A 47 0.09 9.17 -1.05
C CYS A 47 -1.33 9.71 -1.17
N TYR A 48 -2.23 9.06 -0.45
CA TYR A 48 -3.51 9.65 -0.05
C TYR A 48 -3.27 11.06 0.52
N GLY A 49 -4.12 12.00 0.14
CA GLY A 49 -4.07 13.39 0.59
C GLY A 49 -3.18 14.31 -0.26
N MET A 50 -2.38 13.78 -1.20
CA MET A 50 -1.62 14.61 -2.14
C MET A 50 -2.54 15.32 -3.14
N SER A 51 -2.21 16.56 -3.50
CA SER A 51 -2.90 17.23 -4.62
C SER A 51 -2.56 16.56 -5.94
N ARG A 52 -3.48 16.63 -6.92
CA ARG A 52 -3.24 16.14 -8.29
C ARG A 52 -1.95 16.72 -8.87
N SER A 53 -1.68 18.00 -8.63
CA SER A 53 -0.46 18.67 -9.11
C SER A 53 0.84 18.08 -8.50
N GLU A 54 0.79 17.58 -7.27
CA GLU A 54 1.93 16.90 -6.63
C GLU A 54 2.09 15.48 -7.18
N VAL A 55 0.98 14.77 -7.39
CA VAL A 55 0.98 13.45 -8.03
C VAL A 55 1.59 13.53 -9.43
N GLU A 56 1.18 14.51 -10.23
CA GLU A 56 1.63 14.64 -11.62
C GLU A 56 3.12 15.03 -11.74
N LYS A 57 3.69 15.69 -10.72
CA LYS A 57 5.15 15.88 -10.65
C LYS A 57 5.92 14.57 -10.47
N ILE A 58 5.27 13.53 -9.97
CA ILE A 58 5.89 12.23 -9.65
C ILE A 58 5.58 11.20 -10.73
N LEU A 59 4.33 11.13 -11.18
CA LEU A 59 3.86 10.12 -12.13
C LEU A 59 3.75 10.63 -13.57
N GLY A 60 3.98 11.93 -13.80
CA GLY A 60 3.65 12.55 -15.07
C GLY A 60 2.16 12.89 -15.18
N ASN A 61 1.74 13.40 -16.34
CA ASN A 61 0.35 13.78 -16.56
C ASN A 61 -0.54 12.54 -16.62
N GLY A 62 -1.62 12.55 -15.85
CA GLY A 62 -2.63 11.50 -15.94
C GLY A 62 -3.52 11.69 -17.16
N ARG A 63 -4.18 10.60 -17.58
CA ARG A 63 -5.26 10.62 -18.56
C ARG A 63 -6.56 10.21 -17.90
N GLU A 64 -7.66 10.71 -18.42
CA GLU A 64 -8.97 10.30 -17.95
C GLU A 64 -9.17 8.80 -18.22
N GLY A 65 -9.50 8.05 -17.17
CA GLY A 65 -9.70 6.62 -17.24
C GLY A 65 -11.11 6.22 -17.64
N ASN A 66 -11.32 4.91 -17.80
CA ASN A 66 -12.65 4.40 -18.13
C ASN A 66 -13.70 4.80 -17.08
N LEU A 67 -14.91 5.06 -17.56
CA LEU A 67 -16.08 5.48 -16.77
C LEU A 67 -15.95 6.86 -16.09
N HIS A 68 -14.90 7.64 -16.37
CA HIS A 68 -14.63 8.95 -15.77
C HIS A 68 -14.45 8.92 -14.24
N ILE A 69 -14.16 7.73 -13.66
CA ILE A 69 -14.13 7.57 -12.20
C ILE A 69 -12.71 7.65 -11.63
N TYR A 70 -11.70 7.37 -12.45
CA TYR A 70 -10.30 7.46 -12.06
C TYR A 70 -9.48 8.15 -13.15
N THR A 71 -8.34 8.68 -12.74
CA THR A 71 -7.28 9.14 -13.61
C THR A 71 -6.25 8.02 -13.72
N GLU A 72 -5.98 7.57 -14.94
CA GLU A 72 -4.97 6.59 -15.27
C GLU A 72 -3.62 7.27 -15.43
N TYR A 73 -2.60 6.70 -14.81
CA TYR A 73 -1.20 7.05 -15.00
C TYR A 73 -0.49 5.86 -15.64
N ASP A 74 0.72 6.11 -16.16
CA ASP A 74 1.51 5.05 -16.78
C ASP A 74 1.73 3.89 -15.81
N VAL A 75 2.01 2.71 -16.39
CA VAL A 75 2.42 1.49 -15.67
C VAL A 75 1.45 1.08 -14.55
N GLY A 76 0.15 1.12 -14.86
CA GLY A 76 -0.90 0.47 -14.05
C GLY A 76 -1.32 1.21 -12.79
N VAL A 77 -0.96 2.48 -12.64
CA VAL A 77 -1.33 3.28 -11.46
C VAL A 77 -2.59 4.11 -11.76
N ASN A 78 -3.66 3.90 -11.00
CA ASN A 78 -4.89 4.70 -11.11
C ASN A 78 -5.13 5.48 -9.82
N LEU A 79 -5.58 6.73 -9.93
CA LEU A 79 -5.97 7.53 -8.78
C LEU A 79 -7.41 8.03 -8.89
N MET A 80 -8.04 8.18 -7.74
CA MET A 80 -9.31 8.86 -7.60
C MET A 80 -9.13 10.17 -6.85
N TYR A 81 -9.69 11.22 -7.42
CA TYR A 81 -9.63 12.56 -6.85
C TYR A 81 -10.99 12.99 -6.30
N ARG A 82 -10.95 13.68 -5.16
CA ARG A 82 -12.08 14.45 -4.64
C ARG A 82 -11.53 15.81 -4.25
N ASP A 83 -12.08 16.87 -4.84
CA ASP A 83 -11.59 18.24 -4.70
C ASP A 83 -10.11 18.39 -5.09
N ASP A 84 -9.69 17.73 -6.18
CA ASP A 84 -8.30 17.64 -6.66
C ASP A 84 -7.27 17.06 -5.67
N ILE A 85 -7.75 16.37 -4.63
CA ILE A 85 -6.93 15.64 -3.67
C ILE A 85 -7.08 14.13 -3.91
N ALA A 86 -5.97 13.41 -3.94
CA ALA A 86 -5.94 11.96 -4.06
C ALA A 86 -6.62 11.32 -2.83
N ARG A 87 -7.67 10.55 -3.06
CA ARG A 87 -8.43 9.83 -2.02
C ARG A 87 -8.55 8.34 -2.27
N GLY A 88 -8.09 7.90 -3.44
CA GLY A 88 -7.90 6.51 -3.79
C GLY A 88 -6.66 6.38 -4.66
N VAL A 89 -5.87 5.34 -4.41
CA VAL A 89 -4.72 4.93 -5.21
C VAL A 89 -4.86 3.44 -5.47
N MET A 90 -4.68 3.04 -6.72
CA MET A 90 -4.85 1.67 -7.17
C MET A 90 -3.63 1.24 -7.98
N LEU A 91 -3.16 0.03 -7.74
CA LEU A 91 -2.14 -0.67 -8.51
C LEU A 91 -2.83 -1.81 -9.26
N ASN A 92 -2.77 -1.76 -10.59
CA ASN A 92 -3.25 -2.82 -11.49
C ASN A 92 -2.11 -3.72 -11.96
N GLU A 93 -2.44 -4.75 -12.72
CA GLU A 93 -1.51 -5.76 -13.23
C GLU A 93 -0.24 -5.15 -13.87
N GLU A 94 -0.40 -4.08 -14.65
CA GLU A 94 0.71 -3.42 -15.36
C GLU A 94 1.71 -2.74 -14.41
N SER A 95 1.40 -2.63 -13.13
CA SER A 95 2.30 -2.10 -12.09
C SER A 95 3.22 -3.16 -11.47
N GLU A 96 3.04 -4.44 -11.83
CA GLU A 96 3.83 -5.55 -11.29
C GLU A 96 5.34 -5.29 -11.44
N GLY A 97 6.08 -5.48 -10.35
CA GLY A 97 7.53 -5.24 -10.32
C GLY A 97 7.95 -3.76 -10.35
N ILE A 98 7.05 -2.83 -10.64
CA ILE A 98 7.35 -1.40 -10.80
C ILE A 98 6.93 -0.62 -9.55
N TYR A 99 5.74 -0.90 -9.01
CA TYR A 99 5.23 -0.24 -7.80
C TYR A 99 4.92 -1.25 -6.69
N LYS A 100 4.94 -0.74 -5.46
CA LYS A 100 4.52 -1.45 -4.25
C LYS A 100 3.81 -0.46 -3.33
N THR A 101 2.96 -0.93 -2.41
CA THR A 101 2.52 -0.09 -1.29
C THR A 101 3.72 0.27 -0.41
N ALA A 102 3.60 1.26 0.46
CA ALA A 102 4.68 1.62 1.39
C ALA A 102 5.10 0.44 2.29
N ARG A 103 4.16 -0.46 2.64
CA ARG A 103 4.44 -1.71 3.36
C ARG A 103 5.02 -2.82 2.49
N GLY A 104 5.03 -2.65 1.17
CA GLY A 104 5.64 -3.57 0.23
C GLY A 104 4.70 -4.55 -0.42
N VAL A 105 3.37 -4.36 -0.32
CA VAL A 105 2.40 -5.16 -1.07
C VAL A 105 2.56 -4.86 -2.57
N LYS A 106 2.65 -5.91 -3.37
CA LYS A 106 2.79 -5.87 -4.83
C LYS A 106 1.70 -6.71 -5.49
N VAL A 107 1.35 -6.34 -6.70
CA VAL A 107 0.68 -7.25 -7.64
C VAL A 107 1.56 -8.50 -7.83
N GLY A 108 0.93 -9.66 -8.03
CA GLY A 108 1.57 -10.97 -8.18
C GLY A 108 1.87 -11.70 -6.85
N GLN A 109 1.66 -11.05 -5.70
CA GLN A 109 1.78 -11.68 -4.38
C GLN A 109 0.53 -12.51 -4.02
N THR A 110 0.57 -13.26 -2.93
CA THR A 110 -0.58 -13.98 -2.37
C THR A 110 -1.25 -13.20 -1.24
N LYS A 111 -2.47 -13.59 -0.83
CA LYS A 111 -3.10 -13.03 0.38
C LYS A 111 -2.25 -13.24 1.63
N ASP A 112 -1.54 -14.36 1.72
CA ASP A 112 -0.70 -14.67 2.87
C ASP A 112 0.57 -13.80 2.91
N ASP A 113 1.13 -13.44 1.76
CA ASP A 113 2.20 -12.43 1.69
C ASP A 113 1.71 -11.08 2.25
N VAL A 114 0.48 -10.67 1.90
CA VAL A 114 -0.12 -9.42 2.42
C VAL A 114 -0.32 -9.49 3.93
N LYS A 115 -0.84 -10.61 4.45
CA LYS A 115 -0.97 -10.85 5.90
C LYS A 115 0.38 -10.84 6.62
N SER A 116 1.45 -11.30 5.99
CA SER A 116 2.79 -11.24 6.59
C SER A 116 3.27 -9.79 6.81
N LEU A 117 2.83 -8.86 5.96
CA LEU A 117 3.20 -7.44 6.01
C LEU A 117 2.25 -6.61 6.91
N HIS A 118 0.95 -6.90 6.85
CA HIS A 118 -0.09 -6.13 7.55
C HIS A 118 -0.56 -6.77 8.86
N GLY A 119 -0.27 -8.05 9.08
CA GLY A 119 -0.75 -8.85 10.21
C GLY A 119 -2.10 -9.51 9.92
N SER A 120 -2.30 -10.72 10.43
CA SER A 120 -3.53 -11.51 10.15
C SER A 120 -4.71 -11.14 11.06
N LYS A 121 -4.49 -10.41 12.16
CA LYS A 121 -5.49 -10.24 13.22
C LYS A 121 -6.75 -9.50 12.75
N TYR A 122 -6.55 -8.54 11.85
CA TYR A 122 -7.60 -7.62 11.39
C TYR A 122 -7.94 -7.81 9.90
N ALA A 123 -7.41 -8.85 9.27
CA ALA A 123 -7.73 -9.18 7.89
C ALA A 123 -9.18 -9.65 7.78
N ILE A 124 -9.98 -9.00 6.94
CA ILE A 124 -11.30 -9.48 6.52
C ILE A 124 -11.08 -10.31 5.25
N ASP A 125 -10.94 -11.62 5.43
CA ASP A 125 -10.65 -12.59 4.37
C ASP A 125 -11.80 -13.60 4.27
N LEU A 126 -12.97 -13.11 3.86
CA LEU A 126 -14.20 -13.92 3.75
C LEU A 126 -14.49 -14.36 2.31
N ALA A 127 -13.92 -13.67 1.33
CA ALA A 127 -14.11 -13.96 -0.09
C ALA A 127 -12.86 -14.65 -0.65
N GLU A 128 -13.05 -15.56 -1.60
CA GLU A 128 -11.93 -16.23 -2.27
C GLU A 128 -11.08 -15.21 -3.04
N ASN A 129 -11.74 -14.31 -3.76
CA ASN A 129 -11.15 -13.37 -4.70
C ASN A 129 -10.83 -11.99 -4.11
N SER A 130 -10.98 -11.76 -2.80
CA SER A 130 -10.55 -10.51 -2.18
C SER A 130 -10.19 -10.63 -0.71
N MET A 131 -9.46 -9.65 -0.20
CA MET A 131 -9.21 -9.46 1.24
C MET A 131 -9.09 -7.97 1.55
N GLU A 132 -9.56 -7.58 2.72
CA GLU A 132 -9.66 -6.17 3.10
C GLU A 132 -9.13 -5.91 4.51
N TYR A 133 -8.62 -4.70 4.72
CA TYR A 133 -8.34 -4.12 6.03
C TYR A 133 -9.03 -2.76 6.11
N TYR A 134 -9.74 -2.52 7.21
CA TYR A 134 -10.39 -1.25 7.49
C TYR A 134 -9.82 -0.63 8.76
N TYR A 135 -9.51 0.66 8.70
CA TYR A 135 -9.01 1.41 9.84
C TYR A 135 -9.81 2.70 10.01
N ASP A 136 -10.42 2.85 11.19
CA ASP A 136 -11.07 4.08 11.61
C ASP A 136 -10.00 5.07 12.10
N ASN A 137 -9.76 6.11 11.29
CA ASN A 137 -8.76 7.14 11.58
C ASN A 137 -9.22 8.10 12.70
N LYS A 138 -10.51 8.16 13.01
CA LYS A 138 -11.04 9.01 14.08
C LYS A 138 -10.79 8.36 15.44
N ASP A 139 -11.15 7.08 15.56
CA ASP A 139 -10.99 6.33 16.81
C ASP A 139 -9.65 5.57 16.91
N ASN A 140 -8.83 5.62 15.86
CA ASN A 140 -7.52 4.98 15.75
C ASN A 140 -7.57 3.45 16.00
N LYS A 141 -8.54 2.78 15.38
CA LYS A 141 -8.76 1.32 15.57
C LYS A 141 -9.05 0.62 14.26
N PHE A 142 -8.62 -0.64 14.15
CA PHE A 142 -9.08 -1.51 13.07
C PHE A 142 -10.57 -1.86 13.25
N LEU A 143 -11.27 -1.98 12.13
CA LEU A 143 -12.68 -2.35 12.07
C LEU A 143 -12.83 -3.78 11.57
N GLY A 144 -13.75 -4.54 12.18
CA GLY A 144 -14.23 -5.81 11.66
C GLY A 144 -15.55 -5.64 10.91
N VAL A 145 -16.07 -6.74 10.33
CA VAL A 145 -17.28 -6.74 9.48
C VAL A 145 -18.48 -6.04 10.13
N VAL A 146 -18.77 -6.33 11.40
CA VAL A 146 -19.90 -5.74 12.14
C VAL A 146 -19.75 -4.21 12.28
N SER A 147 -18.52 -3.72 12.43
CA SER A 147 -18.26 -2.28 12.57
C SER A 147 -18.40 -1.51 11.25
N LEU A 148 -18.55 -2.19 10.11
CA LEU A 148 -18.76 -1.57 8.80
C LEU A 148 -20.24 -1.23 8.52
N GLU A 149 -21.17 -1.51 9.44
CA GLU A 149 -22.59 -1.17 9.24
C GLU A 149 -22.87 0.34 9.26
N ASP A 150 -22.04 1.13 9.96
CA ASP A 150 -22.12 2.59 9.93
C ASP A 150 -21.75 3.11 8.53
N LYS A 151 -22.67 3.86 7.90
CA LYS A 151 -22.49 4.45 6.57
C LYS A 151 -22.66 5.97 6.58
N THR A 152 -22.54 6.61 7.73
CA THR A 152 -22.60 8.07 7.80
C THR A 152 -21.49 8.67 6.91
N PRO A 153 -21.73 9.84 6.26
CA PRO A 153 -20.71 10.46 5.42
C PRO A 153 -19.38 10.68 6.13
N GLU A 154 -19.43 11.01 7.42
CA GLU A 154 -18.24 11.17 8.28
C GLU A 154 -17.48 9.84 8.44
N SER A 155 -18.17 8.76 8.78
CA SER A 155 -17.57 7.43 8.92
C SER A 155 -16.91 6.96 7.62
N LEU A 156 -17.56 7.21 6.48
CA LEU A 156 -17.03 6.84 5.17
C LEU A 156 -15.74 7.60 4.80
N VAL A 157 -15.62 8.89 5.13
CA VAL A 157 -14.40 9.65 4.82
C VAL A 157 -13.27 9.39 5.82
N ASN A 158 -13.62 9.01 7.06
CA ASN A 158 -12.64 8.76 8.13
C ASN A 158 -12.21 7.30 8.23
N THR A 159 -12.66 6.42 7.34
CA THR A 159 -12.24 5.02 7.31
C THR A 159 -11.28 4.78 6.14
N SER A 160 -10.01 4.47 6.45
CA SER A 160 -9.02 4.01 5.48
C SER A 160 -9.23 2.54 5.15
N VAL A 161 -9.02 2.17 3.89
CA VAL A 161 -9.21 0.82 3.38
C VAL A 161 -8.03 0.40 2.52
N LEU A 162 -7.50 -0.79 2.81
CA LEU A 162 -6.70 -1.57 1.88
C LEU A 162 -7.56 -2.72 1.37
N THR A 163 -7.79 -2.78 0.07
CA THR A 163 -8.39 -3.94 -0.59
C THR A 163 -7.39 -4.56 -1.54
N VAL A 164 -7.29 -5.90 -1.52
CA VAL A 164 -6.59 -6.66 -2.55
C VAL A 164 -7.59 -7.56 -3.27
N TRP A 165 -7.57 -7.52 -4.61
CA TRP A 165 -8.31 -8.46 -5.45
C TRP A 165 -7.37 -9.54 -5.96
N VAL A 166 -7.89 -10.76 -6.00
CA VAL A 166 -7.15 -11.97 -6.28
C VAL A 166 -7.72 -12.64 -7.53
N GLU A 167 -6.84 -12.96 -8.48
CA GLU A 167 -7.11 -13.79 -9.64
C GLU A 167 -6.07 -14.92 -9.66
N ASP A 168 -6.50 -16.16 -9.90
CA ASP A 168 -5.63 -17.35 -9.89
C ASP A 168 -4.72 -17.48 -8.65
N GLY A 169 -5.25 -17.08 -7.49
CA GLY A 169 -4.53 -17.11 -6.20
C GLY A 169 -3.47 -16.02 -6.03
N LYS A 170 -3.35 -15.08 -6.97
CA LYS A 170 -2.41 -13.95 -6.95
C LYS A 170 -3.13 -12.61 -6.92
N ILE A 171 -2.53 -11.62 -6.27
CA ILE A 171 -3.06 -10.25 -6.24
C ILE A 171 -2.97 -9.68 -7.65
N ALA A 172 -4.12 -9.45 -8.30
CA ALA A 172 -4.21 -8.76 -9.58
C ALA A 172 -4.33 -7.24 -9.40
N ARG A 173 -4.88 -6.80 -8.26
CA ARG A 173 -5.08 -5.39 -7.95
C ARG A 173 -4.96 -5.09 -6.46
N VAL A 174 -4.36 -3.95 -6.15
CA VAL A 174 -4.32 -3.37 -4.80
C VAL A 174 -5.00 -2.00 -4.83
N TRP A 175 -5.80 -1.69 -3.82
CA TRP A 175 -6.44 -0.38 -3.68
C TRP A 175 -6.28 0.15 -2.26
N LEU A 176 -5.80 1.38 -2.14
CA LEU A 176 -5.70 2.17 -0.92
C LEU A 176 -6.65 3.36 -1.06
N ALA A 177 -7.71 3.44 -0.26
CA ALA A 177 -8.64 4.56 -0.33
C ALA A 177 -9.32 4.88 1.00
N ASP A 178 -10.03 6.01 1.06
CA ASP A 178 -11.10 6.13 2.04
C ASP A 178 -12.35 5.35 1.59
N ARG A 179 -13.14 4.90 2.56
CA ARG A 179 -14.31 4.06 2.30
C ARG A 179 -15.39 4.77 1.49
N LYS A 180 -15.46 6.11 1.55
CA LYS A 180 -16.38 6.90 0.71
C LYS A 180 -16.09 6.66 -0.77
N MET A 181 -14.83 6.52 -1.16
CA MET A 181 -14.49 6.18 -2.53
C MET A 181 -15.07 4.82 -2.90
N LEU A 182 -14.97 3.79 -2.06
CA LEU A 182 -15.48 2.45 -2.37
C LEU A 182 -17.01 2.35 -2.45
N VAL A 183 -17.74 3.07 -1.59
CA VAL A 183 -19.22 2.99 -1.54
C VAL A 183 -19.88 3.65 -2.76
N GLN A 184 -19.21 4.59 -3.43
CA GLN A 184 -19.74 5.19 -4.67
C GLN A 184 -19.74 4.23 -5.86
N PHE A 185 -19.20 3.02 -5.71
CA PHE A 185 -19.13 1.99 -6.77
C PHE A 185 -20.10 0.81 -6.59
N ASN A 186 -20.81 0.73 -5.46
CA ASN A 186 -21.77 -0.35 -5.16
C ASN A 186 -23.22 0.12 -5.23
#